data_AF-A0A0H2RGI6-F1
#
_entry.id   AF-A0A0H2RGI6-F1
#
_cell.length_a   1.000
_cell.length_b   1.000
_cell.length_c   1.000
_cell.angle_alpha   90.00
_cell.angle_beta   90.00
_cell.angle_gamma   90.00
#
_symmetry.space_group_name_H-M   'P 1'
#
loop_
_entity.id
_entity.type
_entity.pdbx_description
1 polymer ?
#
loop_
_entity_poly.entity_id
_entity_poly.type
_entity_poly.pdbx_seq_one_letter_code
_entity_poly.pdbx_strand_id
1 'polypeptide(L)'
;DIPTAFHTLYGTALLLYVTPLIPSTRSAFTSPADLRSMAQKKMRYPPTYYWLAALDVFAKGETIRKRKSESDLKDEKEKEDWRLPLGWGRTLVCIADEKASAELRERERSLLQSQSERPSNMASSQAPASRNAQLLRESAHHLLVLAVDQFTRGMLYMPRRSSLSDLLPFSRTRTLISIADAVLDVAAKLSVPDDRAYWGRWVNGIL
;
A
#
# COMPACT_ATOMS: atom_id res chain seq x y z
N ASP A 1 19.67 11.42 -7.10
CA ASP A 1 18.68 12.39 -7.61
C ASP A 1 17.91 13.03 -6.45
N ILE A 2 18.13 14.31 -6.18
CA ILE A 2 17.55 15.03 -5.01
C ILE A 2 16.01 15.16 -5.10
N PRO A 3 15.42 15.50 -6.26
CA PRO A 3 13.97 15.63 -6.38
C PRO A 3 13.23 14.31 -6.12
N THR A 4 13.71 13.20 -6.70
CA THR A 4 13.09 11.89 -6.47
C THR A 4 13.20 11.46 -5.00
N ALA A 5 14.38 11.64 -4.38
CA ALA A 5 14.59 11.32 -2.97
C ALA A 5 13.67 12.10 -2.03
N PHE A 6 13.41 13.39 -2.32
CA PHE A 6 12.46 14.20 -1.56
C PHE A 6 11.04 13.60 -1.61
N HIS A 7 10.55 13.25 -2.80
CA HIS A 7 9.21 12.65 -2.96
C HIS A 7 9.13 11.28 -2.29
N THR A 8 10.18 10.45 -2.40
CA THR A 8 10.28 9.18 -1.68
C THR A 8 10.15 9.39 -0.17
N LEU A 9 10.93 10.33 0.40
CA LEU A 9 10.94 10.58 1.84
C LEU A 9 9.61 11.16 2.31
N TYR A 10 9.06 12.15 1.60
CA TYR A 10 7.81 12.80 1.97
C TYR A 10 6.61 11.85 1.87
N GLY A 11 6.50 11.07 0.79
CA GLY A 11 5.45 10.06 0.64
C GLY A 11 5.56 8.96 1.70
N THR A 12 6.79 8.52 2.01
CA THR A 12 7.04 7.55 3.09
C THR A 12 6.67 8.12 4.46
N ALA A 13 6.97 9.39 4.72
CA ALA A 13 6.59 10.05 5.96
C ALA A 13 5.07 10.11 6.13
N LEU A 14 4.32 10.43 5.06
CA LEU A 14 2.86 10.39 5.06
C LEU A 14 2.32 8.98 5.35
N LEU A 15 2.89 7.95 4.73
CA LEU A 15 2.53 6.54 5.01
C LEU A 15 2.79 6.17 6.48
N LEU A 16 3.98 6.47 6.99
CA LEU A 16 4.39 6.12 8.36
C LEU A 16 3.69 6.96 9.44
N TYR A 17 3.24 8.17 9.12
CA TYR A 17 2.45 8.99 10.04
C TYR A 17 1.15 8.30 10.47
N VAL A 18 0.59 7.48 9.59
CA VAL A 18 -0.74 6.87 9.78
C VAL A 18 -0.67 5.37 10.09
N THR A 19 0.34 4.66 9.58
CA THR A 19 0.46 3.19 9.73
C THR A 19 0.39 2.69 11.20
N PRO A 20 1.04 3.32 12.20
CA PRO A 20 0.96 2.89 13.59
C PRO A 20 -0.43 3.02 14.22
N LEU A 21 -1.32 3.79 13.60
CA LEU A 21 -2.64 4.14 14.13
C LEU A 21 -3.75 3.22 13.64
N ILE A 22 -3.41 2.22 12.82
CA ILE A 22 -4.37 1.29 12.23
C ILE A 22 -4.22 -0.06 12.92
N PRO A 23 -5.33 -0.71 13.33
CA PRO A 23 -5.27 -2.05 13.88
C PRO A 23 -4.78 -3.05 12.83
N SER A 24 -3.49 -3.39 12.88
CA SER A 24 -2.98 -4.58 12.19
C SER A 24 -3.16 -5.78 13.11
N THR A 25 -3.70 -6.87 12.57
CA THR A 25 -3.97 -8.15 13.26
C THR A 25 -2.73 -8.80 13.87
N ARG A 26 -1.52 -8.33 13.54
CA ARG A 26 -0.24 -8.90 14.02
C ARG A 26 0.59 -8.02 14.97
N SER A 27 0.24 -6.76 15.20
CA SER A 27 0.96 -5.94 16.20
C SER A 27 0.23 -5.90 17.54
N ALA A 28 0.17 -7.08 18.17
CA ALA A 28 -0.24 -7.25 19.56
C ALA A 28 0.88 -6.89 20.55
N PHE A 29 2.08 -6.50 20.07
CA PHE A 29 3.20 -6.17 20.93
C PHE A 29 3.55 -4.69 20.79
N THR A 30 3.31 -3.93 21.87
CA THR A 30 3.76 -2.55 22.16
C THR A 30 3.02 -1.39 21.48
N SER A 31 1.75 -1.18 21.84
CA SER A 31 1.23 0.18 22.06
C SER A 31 -0.10 0.09 22.81
N PRO A 32 -0.25 0.73 23.99
CA PRO A 32 -1.50 0.72 24.74
C PRO A 32 -2.60 1.34 23.89
N ALA A 33 -3.76 0.66 23.82
CA ALA A 33 -4.92 1.07 23.03
C ALA A 33 -5.31 2.55 23.24
N ASP A 34 -4.97 3.11 24.41
CA ASP A 34 -5.17 4.50 24.80
C ASP A 34 -4.38 5.53 23.97
N LEU A 35 -3.13 5.23 23.58
CA LEU A 35 -2.35 6.15 22.73
C LEU A 35 -2.90 6.17 21.30
N ARG A 36 -3.45 5.06 20.83
CA ARG A 36 -4.05 4.94 19.49
C ARG A 36 -5.37 5.69 19.41
N SER A 37 -6.25 5.52 20.41
CA SER A 37 -7.52 6.25 20.48
C SER A 37 -7.29 7.76 20.64
N MET A 38 -6.28 8.17 21.41
CA MET A 38 -5.87 9.57 21.51
C MET A 38 -5.29 10.13 20.21
N ALA A 39 -4.44 9.39 19.51
CA ALA A 39 -3.84 9.82 18.26
C ALA A 39 -4.86 9.89 17.12
N GLN A 40 -5.77 8.91 17.00
CA GLN A 40 -6.89 8.97 16.06
C GLN A 40 -7.84 10.14 16.38
N LYS A 41 -8.16 10.38 17.67
CA LYS A 41 -9.01 11.51 18.08
C LYS A 41 -8.39 12.88 17.79
N LYS A 42 -7.06 12.97 17.75
CA LYS A 42 -6.33 14.19 17.37
C LYS A 42 -6.15 14.35 15.86
N MET A 43 -6.40 13.32 15.05
CA MET A 43 -6.26 13.43 13.60
C MET A 43 -7.41 14.23 13.00
N ARG A 44 -7.05 15.19 12.14
CA ARG A 44 -8.02 16.02 11.42
C ARG A 44 -8.75 15.27 10.29
N TYR A 45 -8.11 14.25 9.72
CA TYR A 45 -8.58 13.52 8.54
C TYR A 45 -8.40 12.01 8.73
N PRO A 46 -9.21 11.17 8.05
CA PRO A 46 -9.09 9.72 8.12
C PRO A 46 -7.77 9.23 7.48
N PRO A 47 -7.29 8.02 7.85
CA PRO A 47 -6.09 7.41 7.28
C PRO A 47 -5.98 7.44 5.76
N THR A 48 -7.08 7.13 5.07
CA THR A 48 -7.16 7.09 3.61
C THR A 48 -6.71 8.40 2.96
N TYR A 49 -6.97 9.54 3.60
CA TYR A 49 -6.59 10.85 3.09
C TYR A 49 -5.06 10.99 2.95
N TYR A 50 -4.31 10.54 3.96
CA TYR A 50 -2.85 10.61 3.95
C TYR A 50 -2.25 9.61 2.96
N TRP A 51 -2.87 8.45 2.79
CA TRP A 51 -2.44 7.48 1.78
C TRP A 51 -2.64 7.99 0.36
N LEU A 52 -3.79 8.60 0.06
CA LEU A 52 -4.01 9.23 -1.24
C LEU A 52 -3.02 10.37 -1.49
N ALA A 53 -2.76 11.20 -0.46
CA ALA A 53 -1.72 12.23 -0.54
C ALA A 53 -0.32 11.62 -0.78
N ALA A 54 0.00 10.49 -0.14
CA ALA A 54 1.25 9.79 -0.38
C ALA A 54 1.36 9.27 -1.83
N LEU A 55 0.28 8.71 -2.39
CA LEU A 55 0.23 8.28 -3.79
C LEU A 55 0.47 9.45 -4.75
N ASP A 56 -0.12 10.63 -4.48
CA ASP A 56 0.12 11.84 -5.29
C ASP A 56 1.59 12.26 -5.25
N VAL A 57 2.22 12.19 -4.08
CA VAL A 57 3.64 12.51 -3.91
C VAL A 57 4.51 11.51 -4.68
N PHE A 58 4.23 10.21 -4.58
CA PHE A 58 4.97 9.19 -5.32
C PHE A 58 4.80 9.34 -6.84
N ALA A 59 3.58 9.62 -7.30
CA ALA A 59 3.30 9.88 -8.72
C ALA A 59 4.07 11.08 -9.26
N LYS A 60 4.17 12.17 -8.49
CA LYS A 60 5.01 13.33 -8.83
C LYS A 60 6.49 12.94 -8.91
N GLY A 61 6.99 12.19 -7.92
CA GLY A 61 8.36 11.69 -7.91
C GLY A 61 8.69 10.86 -9.16
N GLU A 62 7.78 9.98 -9.58
CA GLU A 62 7.96 9.19 -10.80
C GLU A 62 7.94 10.04 -12.08
N THR A 63 7.05 11.03 -12.15
CA THR A 63 6.93 11.90 -13.32
C THR A 63 8.21 12.73 -13.54
N ILE A 64 8.81 13.23 -12.46
CA ILE A 64 10.07 13.98 -12.51
C ILE A 64 11.20 13.07 -13.00
N ARG A 65 11.26 11.83 -12.50
CA ARG A 65 12.25 10.85 -12.95
C ARG A 65 12.13 10.54 -14.44
N LYS A 66 10.92 10.27 -14.94
CA LYS A 66 10.68 9.93 -16.37
C LYS A 66 11.17 11.05 -17.28
N ARG A 67 10.87 12.31 -16.96
CA ARG A 67 11.36 13.47 -17.72
C ARG A 67 12.89 13.56 -17.74
N LYS A 68 13.55 13.25 -16.62
CA LYS A 68 15.01 13.26 -16.54
C LYS A 68 15.63 12.14 -17.38
N SER A 69 15.06 10.94 -17.30
CA SER A 69 15.50 9.79 -18.12
C SER A 69 15.34 10.01 -19.62
N GLU A 70 14.33 10.78 -20.06
CA GLU A 70 14.14 11.14 -21.47
C GLU A 70 15.15 12.21 -21.94
N SER A 71 15.54 13.12 -21.05
CA SER A 71 16.52 14.18 -21.33
C SER A 71 17.95 13.64 -21.39
N ASP A 72 18.30 12.70 -20.50
CA ASP A 72 19.66 12.20 -20.34
C ASP A 72 19.85 10.85 -21.07
N LEU A 73 19.84 10.87 -22.40
CA LEU A 73 20.06 9.68 -23.27
C LEU A 73 21.48 9.06 -23.16
N LYS A 74 22.33 9.48 -22.21
CA LYS A 74 23.73 9.07 -22.12
C LYS A 74 24.16 8.37 -20.83
N ASP A 75 23.33 8.34 -19.78
CA ASP A 75 23.70 7.69 -18.52
C ASP A 75 22.93 6.37 -18.31
N GLU A 76 23.45 5.28 -18.86
CA GLU A 76 22.98 3.90 -18.65
C GLU A 76 23.05 3.39 -17.19
N LYS A 77 23.34 4.26 -16.20
CA LYS A 77 23.57 3.88 -14.81
C LYS A 77 22.82 4.68 -13.76
N GLU A 78 21.81 5.49 -14.11
CA GLU A 78 20.85 5.94 -13.09
C GLU A 78 19.97 4.76 -12.64
N LYS A 79 20.51 3.97 -11.72
CA LYS A 79 19.80 2.89 -11.05
C LYS A 79 18.58 3.50 -10.33
N GLU A 80 17.38 3.07 -10.71
CA GLU A 80 16.13 3.53 -10.10
C GLU A 80 16.21 3.44 -8.57
N ASP A 81 15.80 4.51 -7.87
CA ASP A 81 15.67 4.47 -6.42
C ASP A 81 14.54 3.51 -6.04
N TRP A 82 14.91 2.26 -5.75
CA TRP A 82 14.00 1.17 -5.39
C TRP A 82 13.03 1.51 -4.25
N ARG A 83 13.36 2.50 -3.42
CA ARG A 83 12.52 2.93 -2.29
C ARG A 83 11.23 3.59 -2.74
N LEU A 84 11.25 4.36 -3.84
CA LEU A 84 10.08 5.04 -4.37
C LEU A 84 8.96 4.04 -4.73
N PRO A 85 9.18 3.06 -5.62
CA PRO A 85 8.14 2.10 -5.97
C PRO A 85 7.77 1.19 -4.79
N LEU A 86 8.67 0.90 -3.84
CA LEU A 86 8.26 0.19 -2.62
C LEU A 86 7.33 1.00 -1.71
N GLY A 87 7.60 2.30 -1.50
CA GLY A 87 6.73 3.17 -0.73
C GLY A 87 5.35 3.28 -1.37
N TRP A 88 5.33 3.39 -2.69
CA TRP A 88 4.09 3.37 -3.48
C TRP A 88 3.33 2.05 -3.31
N GLY A 89 3.97 0.91 -3.54
CA GLY A 89 3.35 -0.41 -3.40
C GLY A 89 2.78 -0.63 -2.00
N ARG A 90 3.51 -0.25 -0.95
CA ARG A 90 3.02 -0.35 0.45
C ARG A 90 1.78 0.49 0.68
N THR A 91 1.73 1.70 0.11
CA THR A 91 0.56 2.57 0.24
C THR A 91 -0.66 1.95 -0.45
N LEU A 92 -0.48 1.31 -1.61
CA LEU A 92 -1.54 0.58 -2.29
C LEU A 92 -2.03 -0.63 -1.47
N VAL A 93 -1.13 -1.38 -0.84
CA VAL A 93 -1.49 -2.48 0.08
C VAL A 93 -2.31 -1.96 1.26
N CYS A 94 -1.94 -0.82 1.86
CA CYS A 94 -2.72 -0.23 2.95
C CYS A 94 -4.16 0.13 2.54
N ILE A 95 -4.34 0.71 1.35
CA ILE A 95 -5.68 1.02 0.82
C ILE A 95 -6.45 -0.26 0.50
N ALA A 96 -5.78 -1.27 -0.08
CA ALA A 96 -6.36 -2.58 -0.35
C ALA A 96 -6.82 -3.27 0.95
N ASP A 97 -6.03 -3.15 2.02
CA ASP A 97 -6.35 -3.70 3.33
C ASP A 97 -7.59 -3.05 3.95
N GLU A 98 -7.68 -1.72 3.90
CA GLU A 98 -8.85 -0.98 4.38
C GLU A 98 -10.11 -1.40 3.63
N LYS A 99 -10.02 -1.57 2.30
CA LYS A 99 -11.14 -2.03 1.47
C LYS A 99 -11.54 -3.47 1.76
N ALA A 100 -10.59 -4.40 1.76
CA ALA A 100 -10.87 -5.81 2.05
C ALA A 100 -11.46 -5.98 3.45
N SER A 101 -10.96 -5.21 4.42
CA SER A 101 -11.50 -5.19 5.79
C SER A 101 -12.91 -4.59 5.86
N ALA A 102 -13.20 -3.53 5.08
CA ALA A 102 -14.53 -2.94 5.01
C ALA A 102 -15.55 -3.90 4.38
N GLU A 103 -15.18 -4.54 3.26
CA GLU A 103 -15.99 -5.57 2.60
C GLU A 103 -16.27 -6.76 3.52
N LEU A 104 -15.26 -7.22 4.26
CA LEU A 104 -15.42 -8.31 5.22
C LEU A 104 -16.42 -7.93 6.33
N ARG A 105 -16.27 -6.75 6.93
CA ARG A 105 -17.20 -6.23 7.96
C ARG A 105 -18.61 -6.02 7.42
N GLU A 106 -18.76 -5.62 6.17
CA GLU A 106 -20.06 -5.49 5.53
C GLU A 106 -20.72 -6.85 5.34
N ARG A 107 -19.98 -7.86 4.87
CA ARG A 107 -20.48 -9.23 4.75
C ARG A 107 -20.88 -9.83 6.08
N GLU A 108 -20.05 -9.67 7.11
CA GLU A 108 -20.36 -10.10 8.48
C GLU A 108 -21.66 -9.44 8.97
N ARG A 109 -21.82 -8.13 8.74
CA ARG A 109 -23.05 -7.41 9.05
C ARG A 109 -24.24 -7.93 8.26
N SER A 110 -24.11 -8.20 6.96
CA SER A 110 -25.17 -8.75 6.13
C SER A 110 -25.62 -10.12 6.61
N LEU A 111 -24.69 -11.01 6.99
CA LEU A 111 -25.01 -12.33 7.55
C LEU A 111 -25.79 -12.23 8.86
N LEU A 112 -25.48 -11.24 9.70
CA LEU A 112 -26.20 -10.94 10.93
C LEU A 112 -27.57 -10.28 10.67
N GLN A 113 -27.66 -9.44 9.62
CA GLN A 113 -28.89 -8.74 9.22
C GLN A 113 -29.86 -9.61 8.40
N SER A 114 -29.43 -10.73 7.82
CA SER A 114 -30.33 -11.72 7.20
C SER A 114 -31.31 -12.39 8.17
N GLN A 115 -31.35 -11.98 9.45
CA GLN A 115 -32.41 -12.30 10.41
C GLN A 115 -33.46 -11.18 10.62
N SER A 116 -33.36 -10.03 9.95
CA SER A 116 -34.33 -8.93 10.04
C SER A 116 -34.37 -8.13 8.74
N GLU A 117 -35.38 -8.38 7.91
CA GLU A 117 -35.53 -7.78 6.59
C GLU A 117 -35.92 -6.29 6.64
N ARG A 118 -35.23 -5.47 5.85
CA ARG A 118 -35.84 -4.42 5.00
C ARG A 118 -34.85 -3.95 3.91
N PRO A 119 -35.27 -3.75 2.66
CA PRO A 119 -34.40 -3.28 1.59
C PRO A 119 -34.34 -1.74 1.56
N SER A 120 -33.19 -1.18 1.21
CA SER A 120 -33.03 0.23 0.87
C SER A 120 -32.23 0.35 -0.41
N ASN A 121 -32.90 0.81 -1.47
CA ASN A 121 -32.25 1.19 -2.73
C ASN A 121 -31.59 2.56 -2.54
N MET A 122 -30.32 2.69 -2.94
CA MET A 122 -29.75 4.00 -3.27
C MET A 122 -28.91 3.91 -4.54
N ALA A 123 -29.45 4.47 -5.62
CA ALA A 123 -28.69 4.83 -6.80
C ALA A 123 -27.84 6.07 -6.48
N SER A 124 -26.57 6.06 -6.89
CA SER A 124 -25.73 7.25 -6.88
C SER A 124 -25.21 7.55 -8.28
N SER A 125 -25.56 8.74 -8.77
CA SER A 125 -25.06 9.33 -10.01
C SER A 125 -23.60 9.78 -9.80
N GLN A 126 -22.71 9.50 -10.75
CA GLN A 126 -21.27 9.79 -10.64
C GLN A 126 -20.80 10.77 -11.71
N ALA A 127 -20.22 11.87 -11.24
CA ALA A 127 -19.42 12.82 -12.02
C ALA A 127 -18.04 12.21 -12.37
N PRO A 128 -17.34 12.71 -13.41
CA PRO A 128 -16.07 12.15 -13.86
C PRO A 128 -14.99 12.36 -12.79
N ALA A 129 -14.45 11.25 -12.29
CA ALA A 129 -13.67 11.21 -11.08
C ALA A 129 -12.17 11.32 -11.38
N SER A 130 -11.43 12.09 -10.57
CA SER A 130 -9.97 12.16 -10.62
C SER A 130 -9.33 10.77 -10.44
N ARG A 131 -8.07 10.59 -10.86
CA ARG A 131 -7.33 9.30 -10.73
C ARG A 131 -7.37 8.69 -9.32
N ASN A 132 -7.38 9.54 -8.28
CA ASN A 132 -7.52 9.09 -6.88
C ASN A 132 -8.94 8.60 -6.57
N ALA A 133 -9.95 9.23 -7.15
CA ALA A 133 -11.32 8.75 -7.05
C ALA A 133 -11.57 7.47 -7.86
N GLN A 134 -10.78 7.21 -8.93
CA GLN A 134 -10.77 5.90 -9.60
C GLN A 134 -10.18 4.82 -8.68
N LEU A 135 -9.02 5.07 -8.05
CA LEU A 135 -8.43 4.13 -7.09
C LEU A 135 -9.35 3.82 -5.91
N LEU A 136 -10.16 4.78 -5.46
CA LEU A 136 -11.19 4.55 -4.44
C LEU A 136 -12.35 3.68 -4.92
N ARG A 137 -12.55 3.49 -6.23
CA ARG A 137 -13.55 2.60 -6.81
C ARG A 137 -13.01 1.20 -7.15
N GLU A 138 -11.69 1.05 -7.27
CA GLU A 138 -11.08 -0.24 -7.60
C GLU A 138 -11.28 -1.31 -6.53
N SER A 139 -11.31 -2.58 -6.91
CA SER A 139 -11.39 -3.67 -5.92
C SER A 139 -10.07 -3.81 -5.14
N ALA A 140 -10.13 -4.38 -3.94
CA ALA A 140 -8.92 -4.69 -3.17
C ALA A 140 -7.95 -5.60 -3.95
N HIS A 141 -8.47 -6.55 -4.72
CA HIS A 141 -7.69 -7.38 -5.63
C HIS A 141 -6.92 -6.53 -6.66
N HIS A 142 -7.60 -5.61 -7.34
CA HIS A 142 -6.96 -4.78 -8.37
C HIS A 142 -5.88 -3.87 -7.76
N LEU A 143 -6.11 -3.32 -6.57
CA LEU A 143 -5.10 -2.55 -5.84
C LEU A 143 -3.86 -3.39 -5.49
N LEU A 144 -4.02 -4.67 -5.15
CA LEU A 144 -2.88 -5.58 -4.94
C LEU A 144 -2.12 -5.84 -6.25
N VAL A 145 -2.80 -5.96 -7.40
CA VAL A 145 -2.13 -6.06 -8.71
C VAL A 145 -1.27 -4.83 -8.98
N LEU A 146 -1.80 -3.63 -8.77
CA LEU A 146 -1.05 -2.39 -8.89
C LEU A 146 0.11 -2.33 -7.88
N ALA A 147 -0.09 -2.79 -6.65
CA ALA A 147 0.95 -2.82 -5.64
C ALA A 147 2.12 -3.73 -6.05
N VAL A 148 1.81 -4.91 -6.60
CA VAL A 148 2.82 -5.88 -7.04
C VAL A 148 3.60 -5.40 -8.24
N ASP A 149 3.00 -4.66 -9.17
CA ASP A 149 3.75 -3.98 -10.23
C ASP A 149 4.85 -3.08 -9.63
N GLN A 150 4.48 -2.26 -8.64
CA GLN A 150 5.43 -1.40 -7.95
C GLN A 150 6.47 -2.20 -7.14
N PHE A 151 6.07 -3.25 -6.44
CA PHE A 151 7.01 -4.10 -5.72
C PHE A 151 7.99 -4.79 -6.65
N THR A 152 7.54 -5.29 -7.80
CA THR A 152 8.40 -5.94 -8.79
C THR A 152 9.49 -4.99 -9.25
N ARG A 153 9.14 -3.73 -9.56
CA ARG A 153 10.11 -2.68 -9.87
C ARG A 153 11.07 -2.43 -8.72
N GLY A 154 10.58 -2.25 -7.50
CA GLY A 154 11.43 -2.06 -6.32
C GLY A 154 12.39 -3.22 -6.07
N MET A 155 11.92 -4.46 -6.22
CA MET A 155 12.71 -5.68 -6.02
C MET A 155 13.83 -5.84 -7.05
N LEU A 156 13.62 -5.41 -8.30
CA LEU A 156 14.63 -5.47 -9.37
C LEU A 156 15.84 -4.58 -9.04
N TYR A 157 15.58 -3.37 -8.53
CA TYR A 157 16.63 -2.38 -8.24
C TYR A 157 17.16 -2.44 -6.80
N MET A 158 16.54 -3.23 -5.93
CA MET A 158 16.97 -3.43 -4.56
C MET A 158 18.43 -3.91 -4.49
N PRO A 159 19.25 -3.42 -3.54
CA PRO A 159 20.60 -3.93 -3.34
C PRO A 159 20.59 -5.46 -3.15
N ARG A 160 21.29 -6.18 -4.03
CA ARG A 160 21.62 -7.60 -3.84
C ARG A 160 22.82 -7.65 -2.91
N ARG A 161 22.84 -8.58 -1.95
CA ARG A 161 23.84 -8.71 -0.87
C ARG A 161 25.22 -8.21 -1.33
N SER A 162 25.66 -7.09 -0.80
CA SER A 162 27.04 -6.62 -0.92
C SER A 162 27.75 -6.95 0.39
N SER A 163 29.06 -7.23 0.35
CA SER A 163 29.87 -7.50 1.56
C SER A 163 29.84 -6.36 2.60
N LEU A 164 29.39 -5.17 2.21
CA LEU A 164 29.17 -4.00 3.07
C LEU A 164 27.74 -3.90 3.64
N SER A 165 26.83 -4.81 3.26
CA SER A 165 25.43 -4.82 3.71
C SER A 165 25.28 -5.13 5.20
N ASP A 166 26.26 -5.78 5.82
CA ASP A 166 26.24 -6.10 7.26
C ASP A 166 26.42 -4.85 8.14
N LEU A 167 26.88 -3.74 7.56
CA LEU A 167 27.03 -2.44 8.25
C LEU A 167 25.83 -1.50 8.02
N LEU A 168 24.88 -1.86 7.16
CA LEU A 168 23.71 -1.03 6.86
C LEU A 168 22.46 -1.59 7.56
N PRO A 169 21.53 -0.73 8.03
CA PRO A 169 20.28 -1.16 8.66
C PRO A 169 19.29 -1.85 7.69
N PHE A 170 19.65 -2.00 6.42
CA PHE A 170 18.78 -2.53 5.37
C PHE A 170 19.05 -4.02 5.11
N SER A 171 18.02 -4.85 5.33
CA SER A 171 18.00 -6.25 4.91
C SER A 171 17.00 -6.45 3.78
N ARG A 172 17.49 -6.90 2.62
CA ARG A 172 16.64 -7.28 1.47
C ARG A 172 15.67 -8.38 1.87
N THR A 173 16.14 -9.45 2.50
CA THR A 173 15.30 -10.57 2.93
C THR A 173 14.20 -10.12 3.88
N ARG A 174 14.52 -9.28 4.89
CA ARG A 174 13.51 -8.72 5.80
C ARG A 174 12.46 -7.89 5.08
N THR A 175 12.89 -7.14 4.05
CA THR A 175 11.99 -6.33 3.25
C THR A 175 11.06 -7.18 2.39
N LEU A 176 11.57 -8.25 1.77
CA LEU A 176 10.76 -9.20 0.99
C LEU A 176 9.74 -9.93 1.86
N ILE A 177 10.15 -10.42 3.03
CA ILE A 177 9.25 -11.04 4.02
C ILE A 177 8.16 -10.04 4.44
N SER A 178 8.54 -8.80 4.74
CA SER A 178 7.56 -7.77 5.11
C SER A 178 6.56 -7.46 3.99
N ILE A 179 6.97 -7.53 2.71
CA ILE A 179 6.06 -7.37 1.57
C ILE A 179 5.13 -8.58 1.45
N ALA A 180 5.70 -9.79 1.53
CA ALA A 180 4.96 -11.05 1.51
C ALA A 180 3.87 -11.10 2.57
N ASP A 181 4.23 -10.80 3.82
CA ASP A 181 3.29 -10.77 4.94
C ASP A 181 2.16 -9.76 4.71
N ALA A 182 2.51 -8.53 4.27
CA ALA A 182 1.51 -7.49 4.05
C ALA A 182 0.52 -7.86 2.92
N VAL A 183 1.01 -8.47 1.82
CA VAL A 183 0.13 -8.94 0.74
C VAL A 183 -0.73 -10.11 1.21
N LEU A 184 -0.17 -11.05 1.98
CA LEU A 184 -0.89 -12.21 2.49
C LEU A 184 -2.00 -11.81 3.47
N ASP A 185 -1.73 -10.81 4.33
CA ASP A 185 -2.71 -10.28 5.29
C ASP A 185 -3.94 -9.68 4.59
N VAL A 186 -3.74 -8.97 3.46
CA VAL A 186 -4.85 -8.48 2.64
C VAL A 186 -5.52 -9.62 1.88
N ALA A 187 -4.73 -10.51 1.28
CA ALA A 187 -5.23 -11.64 0.51
C ALA A 187 -6.17 -12.52 1.34
N ALA A 188 -5.85 -12.78 2.61
CA ALA A 188 -6.69 -13.55 3.52
C ALA A 188 -8.10 -12.97 3.70
N LYS A 189 -8.27 -11.66 3.50
CA LYS A 189 -9.54 -10.93 3.63
C LYS A 189 -10.32 -10.83 2.32
N LEU A 190 -9.72 -11.20 1.19
CA LEU A 190 -10.39 -11.12 -0.11
C LEU A 190 -11.57 -12.06 -0.18
N SER A 191 -12.57 -11.60 -0.90
CA SER A 191 -13.85 -12.28 -1.07
C SER A 191 -13.77 -13.56 -1.89
N VAL A 192 -13.06 -13.50 -3.01
CA VAL A 192 -12.99 -14.57 -4.02
C VAL A 192 -11.89 -15.56 -3.63
N PRO A 193 -12.20 -16.87 -3.46
CA PRO A 193 -11.20 -17.88 -3.11
C PRO A 193 -10.04 -17.98 -4.10
N ASP A 194 -10.34 -17.89 -5.40
CA ASP A 194 -9.32 -17.97 -6.45
C ASP A 194 -8.31 -16.82 -6.38
N ASP A 195 -8.77 -15.62 -6.01
CA ASP A 195 -7.89 -14.48 -5.76
C ASP A 195 -6.95 -14.76 -4.58
N ARG A 196 -7.48 -15.34 -3.49
CA ARG A 196 -6.65 -15.72 -2.33
C ARG A 196 -5.58 -16.74 -2.71
N ALA A 197 -5.96 -17.75 -3.49
CA ALA A 197 -5.04 -18.78 -3.97
C ALA A 197 -3.98 -18.19 -4.92
N TYR A 198 -4.37 -17.26 -5.80
CA TYR A 198 -3.43 -16.51 -6.65
C TYR A 198 -2.38 -15.78 -5.81
N TRP A 199 -2.80 -15.01 -4.81
CA TRP A 199 -1.89 -14.26 -3.95
C TRP A 199 -1.00 -15.15 -3.08
N GLY A 200 -1.52 -16.29 -2.61
CA GLY A 200 -0.72 -17.30 -1.91
C GLY A 200 0.41 -17.85 -2.78
N ARG A 201 0.14 -18.15 -4.06
CA ARG A 201 1.17 -18.57 -5.02
C ARG A 201 2.19 -17.47 -5.30
N TRP A 202 1.74 -16.23 -5.45
CA TRP A 202 2.64 -15.09 -5.67
C TRP A 202 3.59 -14.89 -4.48
N VAL A 203 3.07 -14.92 -3.25
CA VAL A 203 3.87 -14.81 -2.02
C VAL A 203 4.92 -15.92 -1.93
N ASN A 204 4.54 -17.16 -2.23
CA ASN A 204 5.49 -18.28 -2.27
C ASN A 204 6.58 -18.14 -3.34
N GLY A 205 6.32 -17.36 -4.41
CA GLY A 205 7.31 -17.12 -5.47
C GLY A 205 8.35 -16.05 -5.15
N ILE A 206 8.10 -15.20 -4.14
CA ILE A 206 9.03 -14.11 -3.75
C ILE A 206 9.91 -14.43 -2.55
N LEU A 207 9.55 -15.46 -1.76
CA LEU A 207 10.30 -15.97 -0.60
C LEU A 207 11.29 -17.05 -1.02
#